data_AF-A0A3C0VDL7-F1
#
_entry.id   AF-A0A3C0VDL7-F1
#
_cell.length_a   1.000
_cell.length_b   1.000
_cell.length_c   1.000
_cell.angle_alpha   90.00
_cell.angle_beta   90.00
_cell.angle_gamma   90.00
#
_symmetry.space_group_name_H-M   'P 1'
#
loop_
_entity.id
_entity.type
_entity.pdbx_description
1 polymer ?
#
loop_
_entity_poly.entity_id
_entity_poly.type
_entity_poly.pdbx_seq_one_letter_code
_entity_poly.pdbx_strand_id
1 'polypeptide(L)'
;MPYVHGPTPPSGAEGVSERIVRPEPVAKTDRVQSEDRVEISEVARWKAKLAEIPAVRETLVEAIRAEIEAGTYETGEKIRIAAERLLAELRDEGAL
;
A
#
# COMPACT_ATOMS: atom_id res chain seq x y z
N MET A 1 -30.55 41.69 -10.98
CA MET A 1 -30.69 41.22 -12.38
C MET A 1 -29.32 41.17 -13.03
N PRO A 2 -28.66 40.00 -13.12
CA PRO A 2 -27.48 39.82 -13.95
C PRO A 2 -27.81 38.94 -15.17
N TYR A 3 -27.66 39.49 -16.38
CA TYR A 3 -27.72 38.75 -17.63
C TYR A 3 -26.38 38.05 -17.87
N VAL A 4 -26.39 36.73 -17.90
CA VAL A 4 -25.21 35.92 -18.28
C VAL A 4 -25.28 35.69 -19.79
N HIS A 5 -24.31 36.27 -20.51
CA HIS A 5 -24.14 35.98 -21.93
C HIS A 5 -23.64 34.53 -22.12
N GLY A 6 -24.29 33.83 -23.06
CA GLY A 6 -24.20 32.39 -23.26
C GLY A 6 -22.95 31.90 -24.00
N PRO A 7 -22.80 30.57 -24.13
CA PRO A 7 -21.66 29.97 -24.82
C PRO A 7 -21.78 30.18 -26.34
N THR A 8 -20.80 30.86 -26.93
CA THR A 8 -20.58 30.89 -28.38
C THR A 8 -20.29 29.47 -28.87
N PRO A 9 -21.01 28.93 -29.87
CA PRO A 9 -20.64 27.64 -30.43
C PRO A 9 -19.29 27.76 -31.14
N PRO A 10 -18.37 26.79 -31.00
CA PRO A 10 -17.12 26.81 -31.73
C PRO A 10 -17.42 26.72 -33.22
N SER A 11 -16.79 27.61 -33.99
CA SER A 11 -16.80 27.60 -35.45
C SER A 11 -16.38 26.21 -35.95
N GLY A 12 -17.15 25.66 -36.89
CA GLY A 12 -16.88 24.37 -37.51
C GLY A 12 -15.56 24.37 -38.29
N ALA A 13 -15.08 23.18 -38.62
CA ALA A 13 -13.79 22.95 -39.27
C ALA A 13 -13.68 23.71 -40.60
N GLU A 14 -12.87 24.77 -40.63
CA GLU A 14 -12.40 25.36 -41.89
C GLU A 14 -11.47 24.35 -42.57
N GLY A 15 -11.83 23.93 -43.79
CA GLY A 15 -11.01 23.05 -44.60
C GLY A 15 -9.72 23.75 -45.01
N VAL A 16 -8.60 23.33 -44.43
CA VAL A 16 -7.27 23.82 -44.82
C VAL A 16 -6.95 23.29 -46.22
N SER A 17 -6.78 24.19 -47.18
CA SER A 17 -6.26 23.86 -48.50
C SER A 17 -4.85 23.27 -48.38
N GLU A 18 -4.67 22.06 -48.90
CA GLU A 18 -3.45 21.27 -48.80
C GLU A 18 -2.33 21.91 -49.64
N ARG A 19 -1.55 22.80 -49.02
CA ARG A 19 -0.28 23.25 -49.59
C ARG A 19 0.72 22.13 -49.38
N ILE A 20 1.06 21.42 -50.45
CA ILE A 20 2.06 20.34 -50.45
C ILE A 20 3.41 20.93 -50.01
N VAL A 21 3.77 20.69 -48.75
CA VAL A 21 5.09 20.99 -48.18
C VAL A 21 5.92 19.71 -48.21
N ARG A 22 7.14 19.85 -48.74
CA ARG A 22 8.22 18.86 -48.78
C ARG A 22 8.37 18.13 -47.42
N PRO A 23 8.55 16.80 -47.38
CA PRO A 23 8.63 16.09 -46.11
C PRO A 23 9.91 16.46 -45.36
N GLU A 24 9.77 17.19 -44.25
CA GLU A 24 10.79 17.25 -43.21
C GLU A 24 10.90 15.89 -42.52
N PRO A 25 12.10 15.48 -42.07
CA PRO A 25 12.27 14.21 -41.38
C PRO A 25 11.38 14.22 -40.15
N VAL A 26 10.47 13.25 -40.08
CA VAL A 26 9.59 13.00 -38.93
C VAL A 26 10.49 12.85 -37.72
N ALA A 27 10.63 13.91 -36.93
CA ALA A 27 11.12 13.81 -35.58
C ALA A 27 10.22 12.78 -34.93
N LYS A 28 10.82 11.65 -34.52
CA LYS A 28 10.11 10.62 -33.80
C LYS A 28 9.48 11.32 -32.61
N THR A 29 8.17 11.54 -32.65
CA THR A 29 7.43 11.84 -31.44
C THR A 29 7.60 10.57 -30.63
N ASP A 30 8.52 10.58 -29.67
CA ASP A 30 8.54 9.59 -28.61
C ASP A 30 7.13 9.65 -28.04
N ARG A 31 6.32 8.66 -28.42
CA ARG A 31 5.03 8.44 -27.83
C ARG A 31 5.36 8.18 -26.37
N VAL A 32 5.22 9.20 -25.54
CA VAL A 32 5.16 9.03 -24.10
C VAL A 32 4.01 8.04 -23.91
N GLN A 33 4.34 6.77 -23.76
CA GLN A 33 3.40 5.80 -23.26
C GLN A 33 3.03 6.36 -21.90
N SER A 34 1.85 6.96 -21.81
CA SER A 34 1.26 7.34 -20.55
C SER A 34 1.06 6.03 -19.79
N GLU A 35 2.06 5.67 -19.00
CA GLU A 35 2.04 4.51 -18.14
C GLU A 35 0.82 4.66 -17.24
N ASP A 36 -0.07 3.69 -17.29
CA ASP A 36 -1.21 3.63 -16.37
C ASP A 36 -0.67 3.43 -14.95
N ARG A 37 -0.79 4.47 -14.12
CA ARG A 37 -0.30 4.46 -12.73
C ARG A 37 -1.48 4.31 -11.81
N VAL A 38 -1.48 3.21 -11.05
CA VAL A 38 -2.48 2.96 -10.02
C VAL A 38 -1.87 3.36 -8.67
N GLU A 39 -2.43 4.39 -8.05
CA GLU A 39 -2.06 4.81 -6.71
C GLU A 39 -2.91 4.03 -5.68
N ILE A 40 -2.26 3.26 -4.81
CA ILE A 40 -2.93 2.54 -3.72
C ILE A 40 -3.06 3.49 -2.53
N SER A 41 -4.30 3.75 -2.11
CA SER A 41 -4.56 4.49 -0.87
C SER A 41 -3.89 3.78 0.32
N GLU A 42 -3.22 4.54 1.19
CA GLU A 42 -2.65 4.04 2.45
C GLU A 42 -3.67 3.25 3.27
N VAL A 43 -4.94 3.67 3.28
CA VAL A 43 -6.03 2.97 3.97
C VAL A 43 -6.27 1.57 3.38
N ALA A 44 -6.21 1.44 2.06
CA ALA A 44 -6.36 0.15 1.38
C ALA A 44 -5.19 -0.79 1.70
N ARG A 45 -3.96 -0.24 1.80
CA ARG A 45 -2.77 -1.00 2.22
C ARG A 45 -2.93 -1.55 3.64
N TRP A 46 -3.41 -0.75 4.59
CA TRP A 46 -3.65 -1.21 5.95
C TRP A 46 -4.79 -2.22 6.05
N LYS A 47 -5.87 -2.04 5.28
CA LYS A 47 -6.98 -3.00 5.22
C LYS A 47 -6.53 -4.35 4.66
N ALA A 48 -5.66 -4.35 3.64
CA ALA A 48 -5.07 -5.58 3.10
C ALA A 48 -4.23 -6.31 4.15
N LYS A 49 -3.33 -5.59 4.84
CA LYS A 49 -2.55 -6.16 5.95
C LYS A 49 -3.41 -6.74 7.07
N LEU A 50 -4.50 -6.07 7.43
CA LEU A 50 -5.44 -6.56 8.44
C LEU A 50 -6.17 -7.84 7.98
N ALA A 51 -6.49 -7.94 6.69
CA ALA A 51 -7.13 -9.12 6.11
C ALA A 51 -6.19 -10.34 6.04
N GLU A 52 -4.88 -10.12 6.02
CA GLU A 52 -3.86 -11.18 6.09
C GLU A 52 -3.69 -11.75 7.49
N ILE A 53 -4.15 -11.05 8.54
CA ILE A 53 -4.05 -11.53 9.92
C ILE A 53 -5.01 -12.73 10.08
N PRO A 54 -4.49 -13.93 10.40
CA PRO A 54 -5.35 -15.08 10.66
C PRO A 54 -6.32 -14.79 11.80
N ALA A 55 -7.51 -15.38 11.73
CA ALA A 55 -8.47 -15.31 12.83
C ALA A 55 -7.81 -15.74 14.15
N VAL A 56 -8.21 -15.09 15.25
CA VAL A 56 -7.75 -15.46 16.58
C VAL A 56 -8.10 -16.92 16.81
N ARG A 57 -7.09 -17.69 17.24
CA ARG A 57 -7.27 -19.10 17.58
C ARG A 57 -7.86 -19.21 18.98
N GLU A 58 -9.15 -18.90 19.12
CA GLU A 58 -9.87 -18.86 20.41
C GLU A 58 -9.59 -20.08 21.29
N THR A 59 -9.64 -21.29 20.73
CA THR A 59 -9.34 -22.52 21.49
C THR A 59 -7.94 -22.56 22.10
N LEU A 60 -6.93 -22.05 21.38
CA LEU A 60 -5.56 -21.98 21.92
C LEU A 60 -5.46 -20.94 23.03
N VAL A 61 -6.15 -19.81 22.86
CA VAL A 61 -6.19 -18.73 23.85
C VAL A 61 -6.85 -19.23 25.14
N GLU A 62 -7.99 -19.90 25.05
CA GLU A 62 -8.69 -20.49 26.19
C GLU A 62 -7.83 -21.52 26.92
N ALA A 63 -7.16 -22.42 26.19
CA ALA A 63 -6.27 -23.42 26.77
C ALA A 63 -5.10 -22.76 27.54
N ILE A 64 -4.45 -21.76 26.93
CA ILE A 64 -3.35 -21.04 27.58
C ILE A 64 -3.84 -20.25 28.80
N ARG A 65 -5.01 -19.62 28.73
CA ARG A 65 -5.61 -18.93 29.89
C ARG A 65 -5.81 -19.88 31.06
N ALA A 66 -6.35 -21.07 30.81
CA ALA A 66 -6.52 -22.09 31.84
C ALA A 66 -5.18 -22.56 32.44
N GLU A 67 -4.14 -22.75 31.60
CA GLU A 67 -2.79 -23.08 32.08
C GLU A 67 -2.20 -21.98 32.98
N ILE A 68 -2.44 -20.71 32.66
CA ILE A 68 -1.98 -19.56 33.45
C ILE A 68 -2.72 -19.50 34.79
N GLU A 69 -4.05 -19.64 34.79
CA GLU A 69 -4.84 -19.66 36.03
C GLU A 69 -4.46 -20.82 36.95
N ALA A 70 -4.15 -21.97 36.36
CA ALA A 70 -3.65 -23.14 37.08
C ALA A 70 -2.18 -23.00 37.56
N GLY A 71 -1.47 -21.94 37.15
CA GLY A 71 -0.05 -21.74 37.46
C GLY A 71 0.88 -22.75 36.79
N THR A 72 0.42 -23.44 35.75
CA THR A 72 1.18 -24.50 35.04
C THR A 72 1.77 -24.01 33.72
N TYR A 73 1.36 -22.83 33.27
CA TYR A 73 1.90 -22.23 32.05
C TYR A 73 3.40 -21.97 32.15
N GLU A 74 3.90 -21.57 33.32
CA GLU A 74 5.31 -21.28 33.57
C GLU A 74 6.05 -22.56 33.95
N THR A 75 6.75 -23.15 32.97
CA THR A 75 7.63 -24.29 33.21
C THR A 75 9.08 -23.84 33.30
N GLY A 76 9.91 -24.61 34.02
CA GLY A 76 11.35 -24.31 34.12
C GLY A 76 12.03 -24.16 32.75
N GLU A 77 11.58 -24.92 31.75
CA GLU A 77 12.08 -24.82 30.38
C GLU A 77 11.68 -23.50 29.71
N LYS A 78 10.41 -23.07 29.84
CA LYS A 78 9.96 -21.78 29.29
C LYS A 78 10.70 -20.61 29.93
N ILE A 79 10.97 -20.67 31.23
CA ILE A 79 11.74 -19.66 31.95
C ILE A 79 13.19 -19.61 31.45
N ARG A 80 13.83 -20.77 31.30
CA ARG A 80 15.19 -20.88 30.76
C ARG A 80 15.29 -20.28 29.35
N ILE A 81 14.37 -20.63 28.46
CA ILE A 81 14.32 -20.08 27.09
C ILE A 81 14.07 -18.57 27.11
N ALA A 82 13.15 -18.08 27.96
CA ALA A 82 12.88 -16.66 28.08
C ALA A 82 14.12 -15.89 28.57
N ALA A 83 14.85 -16.44 29.54
CA ALA A 83 16.10 -15.86 30.02
C ALA A 83 17.18 -15.82 28.92
N GLU A 84 17.36 -16.91 28.17
CA GLU A 84 18.34 -16.97 27.06
C GLU A 84 18.02 -15.92 25.98
N ARG A 85 16.74 -15.75 25.63
CA ARG A 85 16.29 -14.74 24.66
C ARG A 85 16.49 -13.32 25.17
N LEU A 86 16.17 -13.07 26.44
CA LEU A 86 16.40 -11.77 27.06
C LEU A 86 17.88 -11.39 27.07
N LEU A 87 18.78 -12.34 27.40
CA LEU A 87 20.23 -12.11 27.34
C LEU A 87 20.71 -11.82 25.91
N ALA A 88 20.13 -12.48 24.90
CA ALA A 88 20.45 -12.20 23.50
C ALA A 88 20.01 -10.78 23.10
N GLU A 89 18.78 -10.40 23.43
CA GLU A 89 18.23 -9.05 23.16
C GLU A 89 19.09 -7.95 23.80
N LEU A 90 19.47 -8.11 25.07
CA LEU A 90 20.33 -7.15 25.76
C LEU A 90 21.75 -7.03 25.14
N ARG A 91 22.28 -8.12 24.60
CA ARG A 91 23.57 -8.10 23.88
C ARG A 91 23.44 -7.38 22.55
N ASP A 92 22.35 -7.61 21.83
CA ASP A 92 22.09 -6.97 20.54
C ASP A 92 21.85 -5.45 20.72
N GLU A 93 21.22 -5.05 21.83
CA GLU A 93 21.00 -3.65 22.20
C GLU A 93 22.25 -2.96 22.80
N GLY A 94 23.35 -3.69 23.02
CA GLY A 94 24.60 -3.15 23.58
C GLY A 94 24.51 -2.75 25.05
N ALA A 95 23.52 -3.28 25.78
CA ALA A 95 23.36 -3.09 27.22
C ALA A 95 24.29 -3.99 28.06
N LEU A 96 25.01 -4.91 27.41
CA LEU A 96 25.97 -5.86 27.97
C LEU A 96 27.21 -6.01 27.09
#